data_AF-A0A0G4QAA9-F1
#
_entry.id   AF-A0A0G4QAA9-F1
#
_cell.length_a   1.000
_cell.length_b   1.000
_cell.length_c   1.000
_cell.angle_alpha   90.00
_cell.angle_beta   90.00
_cell.angle_gamma   90.00
#
_symmetry.space_group_name_H-M   'P 1'
#
loop_
_entity.id
_entity.type
_entity.pdbx_description
1 polymer ?
#
loop_
_entity_poly.entity_id
_entity_poly.type
_entity_poly.pdbx_seq_one_letter_code
_entity_poly.pdbx_strand_id
1 'polypeptide(L)'
;MIFEISRTILHYGLHFLVPILLGYLFWRKHWMFASLLMIGTMAIDIDHLLATPIFDPNRCSIGFHPLHTVWAALVYLGVWFLPSWKLKAIAVGCLFHLFTDSVDCYLGGLKPNLTIMSYDKNYFLSDLNDK
;
A
#
# COMPACT_ATOMS: atom_id res chain seq x y z
N MET A 1 -2.47 0.50 -20.06
CA MET A 1 -1.58 -0.69 -20.06
C MET A 1 -0.22 -0.38 -19.44
N ILE A 2 0.61 0.49 -20.03
CA ILE A 2 1.95 0.82 -19.48
C ILE A 2 1.87 1.37 -18.05
N PHE A 3 0.99 2.34 -17.79
CA PHE A 3 0.82 2.92 -16.45
C PHE A 3 0.47 1.89 -15.37
N GLU A 4 -0.45 0.97 -15.66
CA GLU A 4 -0.83 -0.10 -14.73
C GLU A 4 0.32 -1.06 -14.45
N ILE A 5 1.09 -1.42 -15.48
CA ILE A 5 2.29 -2.26 -15.32
C ILE A 5 3.31 -1.54 -14.43
N SER A 6 3.56 -0.25 -14.67
CA SER A 6 4.47 0.55 -13.84
C SER A 6 4.01 0.65 -12.39
N ARG A 7 2.71 0.86 -12.14
CA ARG A 7 2.13 0.88 -10.80
C ARG A 7 2.34 -0.45 -10.08
N THR A 8 2.03 -1.57 -10.72
CA THR A 8 2.22 -2.92 -10.16
C THR A 8 3.69 -3.23 -9.86
N ILE A 9 4.60 -2.88 -10.78
CA ILE A 9 6.04 -3.04 -10.57
C ILE A 9 6.51 -2.20 -9.37
N LEU A 10 6.02 -0.95 -9.25
CA LEU A 10 6.37 -0.09 -8.15
C LEU A 10 5.84 -0.66 -6.83
N HIS A 11 4.57 -1.04 -6.76
CA HIS A 11 3.93 -1.57 -5.55
C HIS A 11 4.65 -2.81 -5.03
N TYR A 12 4.84 -3.85 -5.86
CA TYR A 12 5.54 -5.06 -5.43
C TYR A 12 7.06 -4.83 -5.24
N GLY A 13 7.67 -3.95 -6.04
CA GLY A 13 9.07 -3.58 -5.88
C GLY A 13 9.32 -2.91 -4.52
N LEU A 14 8.44 -2.01 -4.10
CA LEU A 14 8.49 -1.38 -2.79
C LEU A 14 8.29 -2.44 -1.69
N HIS A 15 7.24 -3.27 -1.76
CA HIS A 15 6.96 -4.29 -0.73
C HIS A 15 8.06 -5.34 -0.54
N PHE A 16 8.82 -5.71 -1.58
CA PHE A 16 9.80 -6.81 -1.48
C PHE A 16 11.27 -6.37 -1.59
N LEU A 17 11.60 -5.40 -2.44
CA LEU A 17 13.01 -5.00 -2.64
C LEU A 17 13.45 -3.94 -1.64
N VAL A 18 12.60 -2.97 -1.31
CA VAL A 18 12.99 -1.88 -0.40
C VAL A 18 13.21 -2.36 1.03
N PRO A 19 12.45 -3.32 1.60
CA PRO A 19 12.80 -3.96 2.88
C PRO A 19 14.20 -4.57 2.92
N ILE A 20 14.71 -5.07 1.79
CA ILE A 20 16.08 -5.57 1.70
C ILE A 20 17.07 -4.42 1.89
N LEU A 21 16.85 -3.32 1.16
CA LEU A 21 17.65 -2.10 1.27
C LEU A 21 17.59 -1.50 2.68
N LEU A 22 16.40 -1.37 3.27
CA LEU A 22 16.22 -0.85 4.63
C LEU A 22 16.95 -1.72 5.66
N GLY A 23 16.86 -3.05 5.52
CA GLY A 23 17.54 -3.97 6.44
C GLY A 23 19.05 -3.82 6.35
N TYR A 24 19.59 -3.68 5.14
CA TYR A 24 21.00 -3.41 4.89
C TYR A 24 21.47 -2.10 5.52
N LEU A 25 20.73 -1.02 5.31
CA LEU A 25 21.10 0.32 5.78
C LEU A 25 21.04 0.46 7.31
N PHE A 26 19.97 -0.04 7.94
CA PHE A 26 19.68 0.22 9.35
C PHE A 26 20.09 -0.92 10.31
N TRP A 27 20.14 -2.17 9.84
CA TRP A 27 20.46 -3.32 10.69
C TRP A 27 21.78 -4.00 10.37
N ARG A 28 22.56 -3.52 9.39
CA ARG A 28 23.94 -3.91 9.04
C ARG A 28 24.33 -5.34 9.44
N LYS A 29 24.78 -5.60 10.67
CA LYS A 29 25.16 -6.93 11.17
C LYS A 29 24.06 -8.00 11.05
N HIS A 30 22.80 -7.60 11.18
CA HIS A 30 21.61 -8.46 11.14
C HIS A 30 20.71 -8.16 9.95
N TRP A 31 21.25 -7.55 8.89
CA TRP A 31 20.45 -7.04 7.78
C TRP A 31 19.51 -8.08 7.16
N MET A 32 20.01 -9.30 6.89
CA MET A 32 19.19 -10.37 6.28
C MET A 32 17.99 -10.71 7.15
N PHE A 33 18.19 -10.81 8.46
CA PHE A 33 17.12 -11.14 9.40
C PHE A 33 16.12 -9.98 9.53
N ALA A 34 16.60 -8.74 9.56
CA ALA A 34 15.73 -7.56 9.58
C ALA A 34 14.90 -7.45 8.29
N SER A 35 15.51 -7.73 7.13
CA SER A 35 14.82 -7.77 5.84
C SER A 35 13.76 -8.87 5.80
N LEU A 36 14.06 -10.07 6.30
CA LEU A 36 13.07 -11.16 6.41
C LEU A 36 11.92 -10.79 7.35
N LEU A 37 12.19 -10.12 8.47
CA LEU A 37 11.14 -9.64 9.36
C LEU A 37 10.24 -8.61 8.68
N MET A 38 10.83 -7.65 7.94
CA MET A 38 10.06 -6.63 7.21
C MET A 38 9.27 -7.21 6.04
N ILE A 39 9.84 -8.16 5.28
CA ILE A 39 9.07 -8.88 4.24
C ILE A 39 7.96 -9.71 4.90
N GLY A 40 8.23 -10.29 6.07
CA GLY A 40 7.21 -11.01 6.84
C GLY A 40 6.01 -10.16 7.24
N THR A 41 6.12 -8.83 7.29
CA THR A 41 4.98 -7.96 7.61
C THR A 41 3.97 -7.83 6.49
N MET A 42 4.21 -8.40 5.29
CA MET A 42 3.14 -8.62 4.31
C MET A 42 1.97 -9.45 4.90
N ALA A 43 2.19 -10.14 6.02
CA ALA A 43 1.14 -10.80 6.78
C ALA A 43 -0.01 -9.87 7.22
N ILE A 44 0.18 -8.53 7.26
CA ILE A 44 -0.94 -7.62 7.57
C ILE A 44 -2.02 -7.62 6.48
N ASP A 45 -1.68 -7.96 5.23
CA ASP A 45 -2.63 -8.11 4.12
C ASP A 45 -3.64 -9.24 4.32
N ILE A 46 -3.44 -10.12 5.30
CA ILE A 46 -4.41 -11.15 5.64
C ILE A 46 -5.77 -10.53 5.99
N ASP A 47 -5.80 -9.27 6.45
CA ASP A 47 -7.05 -8.54 6.69
C ASP A 47 -7.87 -8.27 5.42
N HIS A 48 -7.28 -8.35 4.21
CA HIS A 48 -8.01 -8.27 2.95
C HIS A 48 -9.04 -9.38 2.79
N LEU A 49 -8.87 -10.51 3.48
CA LEU A 49 -9.87 -11.60 3.49
C LEU A 49 -11.20 -11.17 4.12
N LEU A 50 -11.23 -10.05 4.85
CA LEU A 50 -12.44 -9.47 5.44
C LEU A 50 -13.21 -8.57 4.46
N ALA A 51 -12.65 -8.30 3.28
CA ALA A 51 -13.25 -7.44 2.28
C ALA A 51 -14.19 -8.18 1.31
N THR A 52 -15.22 -7.48 0.84
CA THR A 52 -16.05 -7.92 -0.29
C THR A 52 -16.05 -6.84 -1.38
N PRO A 53 -15.55 -7.12 -2.60
CA PRO A 53 -14.84 -8.34 -3.00
C PRO A 53 -13.45 -8.45 -2.33
N ILE A 54 -12.96 -9.69 -2.16
CA ILE A 54 -11.65 -9.95 -1.52
C ILE A 54 -10.53 -9.22 -2.29
N PHE A 55 -10.49 -9.38 -3.61
CA PHE A 55 -9.51 -8.73 -4.48
C PHE A 55 -10.20 -7.67 -5.36
N ASP A 56 -9.71 -6.44 -5.29
CA ASP A 56 -10.09 -5.34 -6.18
C ASP A 56 -8.85 -4.49 -6.48
N PRO A 57 -8.35 -4.47 -7.74
CA PRO A 57 -7.14 -3.74 -8.12
C PRO A 57 -7.32 -2.22 -8.19
N ASN A 58 -8.55 -1.71 -8.02
CA ASN A 58 -8.87 -0.29 -8.02
C ASN A 58 -9.21 0.25 -6.62
N ARG A 59 -9.23 -0.59 -5.60
CA ARG A 59 -9.53 -0.19 -4.23
C ARG A 59 -8.29 0.34 -3.53
N CYS A 60 -8.42 1.49 -2.87
CA CYS A 60 -7.42 1.94 -1.91
C CYS A 60 -7.51 1.11 -0.61
N SER A 61 -6.42 0.40 -0.25
CA SER A 61 -6.34 -0.39 0.99
C SER A 61 -6.38 0.48 2.26
N ILE A 62 -5.79 1.68 2.20
CA ILE A 62 -5.64 2.57 3.35
C ILE A 62 -7.00 3.08 3.83
N GLY A 63 -7.30 2.82 5.10
CA GLY A 63 -8.57 3.15 5.74
C GLY A 63 -9.72 2.19 5.42
N PHE A 64 -9.53 1.27 4.46
CA PHE A 64 -10.53 0.27 4.11
C PHE A 64 -10.42 -0.98 4.99
N HIS A 65 -9.19 -1.49 5.19
CA HIS A 65 -8.97 -2.70 6.00
C HIS A 65 -8.52 -2.38 7.43
N PRO A 66 -8.85 -3.22 8.42
CA PRO A 66 -8.57 -2.96 9.84
C PRO A 66 -7.10 -2.66 10.17
N LEU A 67 -6.15 -3.39 9.57
CA LEU A 67 -4.71 -3.25 9.79
C LEU A 67 -4.10 -2.16 8.89
N HIS A 68 -4.88 -1.62 7.96
CA HIS A 68 -4.50 -0.55 7.03
C HIS A 68 -5.03 0.82 7.44
N THR A 69 -5.29 1.02 8.73
CA THR A 69 -5.84 2.27 9.28
C THR A 69 -4.76 3.18 9.87
N VAL A 70 -5.09 4.47 10.04
CA VAL A 70 -4.26 5.41 10.81
C VAL A 70 -4.05 4.90 12.25
N TRP A 71 -5.07 4.25 12.83
CA TRP A 71 -4.96 3.65 14.16
C TRP A 71 -3.95 2.50 14.20
N ALA A 72 -3.94 1.63 13.18
CA ALA A 72 -2.93 0.59 13.04
C ALA A 72 -1.52 1.20 12.88
N ALA A 73 -1.37 2.26 12.09
CA ALA A 73 -0.10 2.98 11.95
C ALA A 73 0.42 3.52 13.29
N LEU A 74 -0.44 4.09 14.14
CA LEU A 74 -0.05 4.54 15.48
C LEU A 74 0.39 3.39 16.38
N VAL A 75 -0.25 2.22 16.29
CA VAL A 75 0.17 1.01 17.02
C VAL A 75 1.56 0.56 16.54
N TYR A 76 1.80 0.50 15.22
CA TYR A 76 3.11 0.13 14.68
C TYR A 76 4.19 1.12 15.09
N LEU A 77 3.88 2.43 15.09
CA LEU A 77 4.77 3.46 15.61
C LEU A 77 5.04 3.27 17.12
N GLY A 78 4.05 2.87 17.91
CA GLY A 78 4.23 2.52 19.32
C GLY A 78 5.20 1.34 19.49
N VAL A 79 5.06 0.28 18.68
CA VAL A 79 5.97 -0.88 18.67
C VAL A 79 7.41 -0.47 18.37
N TRP A 80 7.61 0.56 17.52
CA TRP A 80 8.93 1.07 17.17
C TRP A 80 9.71 1.65 18.38
N PHE A 81 9.02 2.18 19.39
CA PHE A 81 9.68 2.72 20.59
C PHE A 81 10.18 1.63 21.56
N LEU A 82 9.81 0.37 21.35
CA LEU A 82 10.27 -0.74 22.20
C LEU A 82 11.78 -0.99 22.00
N PRO A 83 12.52 -1.42 23.04
CA PRO A 83 13.98 -1.55 23.01
C PRO A 83 14.50 -2.73 22.16
N SER A 84 13.63 -3.54 21.57
CA SER A 84 14.01 -4.69 20.76
C SER A 84 14.24 -4.30 19.30
N TRP A 85 15.46 -4.52 18.78
CA TRP A 85 15.78 -4.25 17.38
C TRP A 85 14.92 -5.06 16.40
N LYS A 86 14.44 -6.26 16.80
CA LYS A 86 13.54 -7.09 15.99
C LYS A 86 12.15 -6.45 15.89
N LEU A 87 11.62 -5.95 17.02
CA LEU A 87 10.33 -5.26 17.03
C LEU A 87 10.41 -3.96 16.24
N LYS A 88 11.54 -3.25 16.29
CA LYS A 88 11.78 -2.08 15.43
C LYS A 88 11.76 -2.44 13.95
N ALA A 89 12.37 -3.56 13.56
CA ALA A 89 12.31 -4.02 12.17
C ALA A 89 10.88 -4.37 11.75
N ILE A 90 10.12 -5.06 12.60
CA ILE A 90 8.69 -5.34 12.35
C ILE A 90 7.89 -4.03 12.23
N ALA A 91 8.07 -3.08 13.13
CA ALA A 91 7.39 -1.79 13.09
C ALA A 91 7.70 -1.01 11.81
N VAL A 92 8.99 -0.97 11.40
CA VAL A 92 9.39 -0.35 10.14
C VAL A 92 8.77 -1.08 8.95
N GLY A 93 8.72 -2.41 8.98
CA GLY A 93 8.05 -3.22 7.96
C GLY A 93 6.58 -2.87 7.80
N CYS A 94 5.81 -2.88 8.89
CA CYS A 94 4.40 -2.54 8.86
C CYS A 94 4.17 -1.09 8.42
N LEU A 95 4.94 -0.13 8.94
CA LEU A 95 4.81 1.29 8.53
C LEU A 95 5.17 1.50 7.06
N PHE A 96 6.21 0.83 6.57
CA PHE A 96 6.63 0.90 5.17
C PHE A 96 5.64 0.21 4.23
N HIS A 97 5.00 -0.86 4.71
CA HIS A 97 3.88 -1.50 4.03
C HIS A 97 2.73 -0.50 3.83
N LEU A 98 2.27 0.17 4.91
CA LEU A 98 1.23 1.20 4.82
C LEU A 98 1.63 2.37 3.90
N PHE A 99 2.90 2.76 3.93
CA PHE A 99 3.42 3.77 3.00
C PHE A 99 3.30 3.30 1.54
N THR A 100 3.68 2.05 1.25
CA THR A 100 3.62 1.47 -0.09
C THR A 100 2.18 1.41 -0.60
N ASP A 101 1.24 1.02 0.25
CA ASP A 101 -0.20 1.01 -0.06
C ASP A 101 -0.75 2.41 -0.27
N SER A 102 -0.30 3.39 0.50
CA SER A 102 -0.66 4.80 0.28
C SER A 102 -0.18 5.32 -1.07
N VAL A 103 1.01 4.89 -1.51
CA VAL A 103 1.54 5.21 -2.85
C VAL A 103 0.65 4.57 -3.93
N ASP A 104 0.22 3.31 -3.78
CA ASP A 104 -0.71 2.69 -4.74
C ASP A 104 -2.07 3.40 -4.78
N CYS A 105 -2.60 3.79 -3.61
CA CYS A 105 -3.81 4.59 -3.50
C CYS A 105 -3.71 5.90 -4.29
N TYR A 106 -2.58 6.60 -4.16
CA TYR A 106 -2.34 7.85 -4.86
C TYR A 106 -2.21 7.66 -6.39
N LEU A 107 -1.57 6.58 -6.83
CA LEU A 107 -1.35 6.30 -8.25
C LEU A 107 -2.57 5.72 -8.96
N GLY A 108 -3.43 4.96 -8.27
CA GLY A 108 -4.55 4.26 -8.91
C GLY A 108 -5.76 3.97 -8.04
N GLY A 109 -5.62 3.88 -6.71
CA GLY A 109 -6.75 3.65 -5.79
C GLY A 109 -7.73 4.82 -5.63
N LEU A 110 -7.40 6.01 -6.16
CA LEU A 110 -8.27 7.19 -6.22
C LEU A 110 -9.02 7.35 -7.55
N LYS A 111 -9.28 6.27 -8.29
CA LYS A 111 -10.08 6.30 -9.52
C LYS A 111 -11.60 6.16 -9.29
N PRO A 112 -12.29 7.06 -8.57
CA PRO A 112 -13.69 7.36 -8.88
C PRO A 112 -13.82 8.49 -9.91
N ASN A 113 -12.93 9.48 -9.91
CA ASN A 113 -13.23 10.78 -10.55
C ASN A 113 -12.84 10.90 -12.03
N LEU A 114 -11.94 10.07 -12.57
CA LEU A 114 -11.59 10.16 -14.00
C LEU A 114 -12.63 9.48 -14.90
N THR A 115 -13.30 8.44 -14.39
CA THR A 115 -14.37 7.75 -15.12
C THR A 115 -15.66 8.56 -15.10
N ILE A 116 -15.96 9.24 -13.98
CA ILE A 116 -17.13 10.13 -13.90
C ILE A 116 -16.94 11.37 -14.79
N MET A 117 -15.76 12.03 -14.78
CA MET A 117 -15.52 13.15 -15.71
C MET A 117 -15.54 12.73 -17.18
N SER A 118 -15.10 11.52 -17.51
CA SER A 118 -15.16 11.01 -18.89
C SER A 118 -16.59 10.62 -19.30
N TYR A 119 -17.35 9.98 -18.40
CA TYR A 119 -18.75 9.62 -18.65
C TYR A 119 -19.64 10.86 -18.77
N ASP A 120 -19.52 11.80 -17.84
CA ASP A 120 -20.28 13.06 -17.81
C ASP A 120 -19.99 13.92 -19.04
N LYS A 121 -18.72 14.01 -19.47
CA LYS A 121 -18.34 14.72 -20.71
C LYS A 121 -18.94 14.07 -21.96
N ASN A 122 -18.98 12.74 -22.05
CA ASN A 122 -19.56 12.06 -23.20
C ASN A 122 -21.09 12.18 -23.23
N TYR A 123 -21.76 12.13 -22.07
CA TYR A 123 -23.20 12.34 -21.95
C TYR A 123 -23.62 13.79 -22.29
N PHE A 124 -22.86 14.77 -21.80
CA PHE A 124 -23.08 16.18 -22.13
C PHE A 124 -22.86 16.49 -23.61
N LEU A 125 -21.83 15.89 -24.23
CA LEU A 125 -21.59 16.04 -25.66
C LEU A 125 -22.64 15.35 -26.53
N SER A 126 -23.24 14.23 -26.09
CA SER A 126 -24.38 13.64 -26.80
C SER A 126 -25.64 14.51 -26.74
N ASP A 127 -25.94 15.12 -25.60
CA ASP A 127 -27.12 16.01 -25.46
C ASP A 127 -27.01 17.29 -26.30
N LEU A 128 -25.78 17.76 -26.56
CA LEU A 128 -25.53 18.89 -27.45
C LEU A 128 -25.65 18.54 -28.94
N ASN A 129 -25.48 17.27 -29.31
CA ASN A 129 -25.49 16.84 -30.70
C ASN A 129 -26.87 16.35 -31.16
N ASP A 130 -27.80 16.15 -30.21
CA ASP A 130 -29.22 15.81 -30.42
C ASP A 130 -30.15 17.06 -30.42
N LYS A 131 -29.61 18.28 -30.43
CA LYS A 131 -30.34 19.56 -30.61
C LYS A 131 -29.93 20.27 -31.90
#